data_AF-A0A6I2IE37-F1
#
_entry.id   AF-A0A6I2IE37-F1
#
_cell.length_a   1.000
_cell.length_b   1.000
_cell.length_c   1.000
_cell.angle_alpha   90.00
_cell.angle_beta   90.00
_cell.angle_gamma   90.00
#
_symmetry.space_group_name_H-M   'P 1'
#
loop_
_entity.id
_entity.type
_entity.pdbx_description
1 polymer ?
#
loop_
_entity_poly.entity_id
_entity_poly.type
_entity_poly.pdbx_seq_one_letter_code
_entity_poly.pdbx_strand_id
1 'polypeptide(L)'
;MNLKVSKTAVDETDYLETSMSVVASAIADPSRVSILCALMDGRAWTATELSTVANIAASTASAHLAKLLNSRLVTCLSQGRHRYYRLAGSDIAALLETLMVVSVHSGKTLETKTPSHLRVARTCYDHMAGEVAVGIYNFMFKEGWFSPDGNLLSPMGTLQFQKMGVLIDPNSRRKSSCACLDWSERRFHLGGGAGAALMLFFEQKGWITKISGYREVVITEKGKVAFLRLFQLTVN
;
A
#
# COMPACT_ATOMS: atom_id res chain seq x y z
N MET A 1 -29.35 -49.95 -9.40
CA MET A 1 -28.21 -49.43 -8.65
C MET A 1 -27.46 -48.47 -9.56
N ASN A 2 -27.87 -47.20 -9.61
CA ASN A 2 -27.23 -46.15 -10.42
C ASN A 2 -26.74 -45.07 -9.46
N LEU A 3 -25.43 -45.06 -9.23
CA LEU A 3 -24.74 -43.99 -8.52
C LEU A 3 -24.76 -42.74 -9.39
N LYS A 4 -25.60 -41.77 -9.02
CA LYS A 4 -25.46 -40.38 -9.47
C LYS A 4 -24.14 -39.86 -8.91
N VAL A 5 -23.10 -39.84 -9.75
CA VAL A 5 -21.90 -39.04 -9.48
C VAL A 5 -22.31 -37.57 -9.54
N SER A 6 -21.99 -36.82 -8.50
CA SER A 6 -22.44 -35.46 -8.25
C SER A 6 -21.88 -34.49 -9.29
N LYS A 7 -22.77 -33.67 -9.85
CA LYS A 7 -22.48 -32.68 -10.89
C LYS A 7 -22.07 -31.30 -10.34
N THR A 8 -21.71 -31.22 -9.06
CA THR A 8 -21.59 -29.96 -8.30
C THR A 8 -20.17 -29.40 -8.18
N ALA A 9 -19.11 -30.22 -8.31
CA ALA A 9 -17.73 -29.74 -8.12
C ALA A 9 -17.11 -29.09 -9.39
N VAL A 10 -17.63 -29.41 -10.58
CA VAL A 10 -17.10 -28.93 -11.87
C VAL A 10 -17.64 -27.54 -12.23
N ASP A 11 -18.76 -27.13 -11.65
CA ASP A 11 -19.44 -25.84 -11.94
C ASP A 11 -18.93 -24.69 -11.05
N GLU A 12 -18.57 -24.97 -9.79
CA GLU A 12 -18.05 -23.97 -8.84
C GLU A 12 -16.59 -23.56 -9.16
N THR A 13 -15.78 -24.50 -9.66
CA THR A 13 -14.38 -24.25 -10.02
C THR A 13 -14.28 -23.33 -11.25
N ASP A 14 -15.12 -23.56 -12.26
CA ASP A 14 -15.20 -22.73 -13.48
C ASP A 14 -15.68 -21.30 -13.17
N TYR A 15 -16.61 -21.17 -12.21
CA TYR A 15 -17.09 -19.87 -11.74
C TYR A 15 -16.02 -19.07 -10.99
N LEU A 16 -15.22 -19.73 -10.14
CA LEU A 16 -14.12 -19.08 -9.41
C LEU A 16 -12.98 -18.67 -10.35
N GLU A 17 -12.54 -19.57 -11.24
CA GLU A 17 -11.48 -19.28 -12.21
C GLU A 17 -11.90 -18.15 -13.16
N THR A 18 -13.14 -18.15 -13.64
CA THR A 18 -13.69 -17.06 -14.45
C THR A 18 -13.75 -15.75 -13.68
N SER A 19 -14.21 -15.77 -12.43
CA SER A 19 -14.25 -14.57 -11.57
C SER A 19 -12.86 -14.01 -11.30
N MET A 20 -11.87 -14.88 -11.04
CA MET A 20 -10.48 -14.50 -10.88
C MET A 20 -9.90 -13.91 -12.16
N SER A 21 -10.22 -14.50 -13.32
CA SER A 21 -9.80 -14.01 -14.64
C SER A 21 -10.33 -12.61 -14.92
N VAL A 22 -11.59 -12.32 -14.55
CA VAL A 22 -12.15 -10.96 -14.69
C VAL A 22 -11.33 -9.94 -13.90
N VAL A 23 -11.05 -10.22 -12.62
CA VAL A 23 -10.23 -9.34 -11.76
C VAL A 23 -8.80 -9.20 -12.31
N ALA A 24 -8.17 -10.31 -12.69
CA ALA A 24 -6.83 -10.30 -13.26
C ALA A 24 -6.77 -9.47 -14.56
N SER A 25 -7.76 -9.64 -15.46
CA SER A 25 -7.85 -8.87 -16.71
C SER A 25 -8.10 -7.37 -16.48
N ALA A 26 -8.75 -7.01 -15.37
CA ALA A 26 -8.92 -5.62 -14.96
C ALA A 26 -7.62 -5.01 -14.43
N ILE A 27 -6.69 -5.81 -13.90
CA ILE A 27 -5.39 -5.34 -13.42
C ILE A 27 -4.33 -5.35 -14.53
N ALA A 28 -4.37 -6.30 -15.47
CA ALA A 28 -3.28 -6.62 -16.42
C ALA A 28 -2.88 -5.54 -17.45
N ASP A 29 -3.29 -4.29 -17.29
CA ASP A 29 -2.97 -3.17 -18.19
C ASP A 29 -2.10 -2.13 -17.47
N PRO A 30 -1.00 -1.67 -18.08
CA PRO A 30 -0.06 -0.75 -17.44
C PRO A 30 -0.69 0.56 -16.94
N SER A 31 -1.63 1.13 -17.70
CA SER A 31 -2.31 2.37 -17.31
C SER A 31 -3.22 2.15 -16.11
N ARG A 32 -3.92 1.00 -16.07
CA ARG A 32 -4.73 0.61 -14.91
C ARG A 32 -3.88 0.33 -13.69
N VAL A 33 -2.73 -0.32 -13.84
CA VAL A 33 -1.76 -0.49 -12.74
C VAL A 33 -1.28 0.87 -12.23
N SER A 34 -0.92 1.81 -13.11
CA SER A 34 -0.52 3.16 -12.71
C SER A 34 -1.62 3.89 -11.92
N ILE A 35 -2.87 3.81 -12.37
CA ILE A 35 -4.03 4.36 -11.66
C ILE A 35 -4.18 3.70 -10.27
N LEU A 36 -4.17 2.37 -10.20
CA LEU A 36 -4.31 1.63 -8.95
C LEU A 36 -3.17 1.96 -7.97
N CYS A 37 -1.94 2.07 -8.46
CA CYS A 37 -0.77 2.51 -7.70
C CYS A 37 -0.90 3.96 -7.20
N ALA A 38 -1.52 4.87 -7.96
CA ALA A 38 -1.77 6.23 -7.53
C ALA A 38 -2.75 6.28 -6.35
N LEU A 39 -3.84 5.52 -6.47
CA LEU A 39 -4.89 5.37 -5.45
C LEU A 39 -4.41 4.64 -4.19
N MET A 40 -3.21 4.05 -4.23
CA MET A 40 -2.64 3.44 -3.05
C MET A 40 -2.56 4.45 -1.91
N ASP A 41 -2.36 5.76 -2.11
CA ASP A 41 -2.23 6.73 -1.01
C ASP A 41 -3.48 6.96 -0.11
N GLY A 42 -4.54 6.18 -0.34
CA GLY A 42 -5.78 6.18 0.44
C GLY A 42 -6.71 7.36 0.14
N ARG A 43 -6.29 8.32 -0.67
CA ARG A 43 -7.09 9.49 -1.03
C ARG A 43 -8.05 9.18 -2.15
N ALA A 44 -9.07 10.03 -2.29
CA ALA A 44 -9.97 9.98 -3.43
C ALA A 44 -9.50 10.98 -4.50
N TRP A 45 -9.32 10.51 -5.74
CA TRP A 45 -8.74 11.24 -6.87
C TRP A 45 -9.78 11.47 -7.98
N THR A 46 -9.69 12.58 -8.69
CA THR A 46 -10.51 12.81 -9.88
C THR A 46 -9.97 12.02 -11.09
N ALA A 47 -10.84 11.79 -12.08
CA ALA A 47 -10.43 11.13 -13.33
C ALA A 47 -9.34 11.92 -14.07
N THR A 48 -9.36 13.25 -13.99
CA THR A 48 -8.36 14.12 -14.63
C THR A 48 -6.98 13.93 -13.99
N GLU A 49 -6.89 13.98 -12.66
CA GLU A 49 -5.61 13.77 -11.96
C GLU A 49 -5.04 12.37 -12.26
N LEU A 50 -5.90 11.35 -12.28
CA LEU A 50 -5.50 9.97 -12.61
C LEU A 50 -5.05 9.82 -14.07
N SER A 51 -5.64 10.56 -15.00
CA SER A 51 -5.19 10.60 -16.40
C SER A 51 -3.78 11.16 -16.55
N THR A 52 -3.45 12.18 -15.76
CA THR A 52 -2.09 12.76 -15.70
C THR A 52 -1.09 11.76 -15.14
N VAL A 53 -1.42 11.09 -14.03
CA VAL A 53 -0.53 10.09 -13.42
C VAL A 53 -0.27 8.91 -14.36
N ALA A 54 -1.29 8.44 -15.07
CA ALA A 54 -1.14 7.34 -16.02
C ALA A 54 -0.61 7.78 -17.40
N ASN A 55 -0.39 9.09 -17.62
CA ASN A 55 0.03 9.66 -18.90
C ASN A 55 -0.86 9.22 -20.09
N ILE A 56 -2.18 9.37 -19.92
CA ILE A 56 -3.20 9.00 -20.90
C ILE A 56 -4.24 10.11 -21.07
N ALA A 57 -5.03 10.04 -22.14
CA ALA A 57 -6.14 10.95 -22.34
C ALA A 57 -7.25 10.73 -21.30
N ALA A 58 -7.98 11.80 -20.93
CA ALA A 58 -9.07 11.74 -19.95
C ALA A 58 -10.21 10.79 -20.35
N SER A 59 -10.49 10.66 -21.65
CA SER A 59 -11.46 9.69 -22.18
C SER A 59 -11.02 8.25 -21.93
N THR A 60 -9.74 7.94 -22.17
CA THR A 60 -9.14 6.63 -21.87
C THR A 60 -9.12 6.34 -20.38
N ALA A 61 -8.79 7.32 -19.53
CA ALA A 61 -8.84 7.19 -18.08
C ALA A 61 -10.27 6.86 -17.60
N SER A 62 -11.29 7.51 -18.17
CA SER A 62 -12.69 7.24 -17.84
C SER A 62 -13.10 5.80 -18.19
N ALA A 63 -12.68 5.28 -19.35
CA ALA A 63 -12.91 3.89 -19.74
C ALA A 63 -12.20 2.88 -18.81
N HIS A 64 -10.95 3.18 -18.43
CA HIS A 64 -10.23 2.37 -17.45
C HIS A 64 -10.91 2.37 -16.07
N LEU A 65 -11.34 3.53 -15.58
CA LEU A 65 -12.05 3.65 -14.30
C LEU A 65 -13.38 2.89 -14.32
N ALA A 66 -14.11 2.90 -15.43
CA ALA A 66 -15.32 2.09 -15.59
C ALA A 66 -15.01 0.58 -15.48
N LYS A 67 -13.94 0.10 -16.12
CA LYS A 67 -13.52 -1.31 -16.00
C LYS A 67 -13.12 -1.68 -14.57
N LEU A 68 -12.39 -0.80 -13.88
CA LEU A 68 -11.98 -0.99 -12.49
C LEU A 68 -13.18 -0.97 -11.53
N LEU A 69 -14.16 -0.10 -11.76
CA LEU A 69 -15.43 -0.06 -11.00
C LEU A 69 -16.24 -1.34 -11.18
N ASN A 70 -16.41 -1.80 -12.42
CA ASN A 70 -17.16 -3.02 -12.72
C ASN A 70 -16.51 -4.26 -12.09
N SER A 71 -15.20 -4.23 -11.90
CA SER A 71 -14.42 -5.29 -11.25
C SER A 71 -14.26 -5.10 -9.73
N ARG A 72 -14.93 -4.10 -9.15
CA ARG A 72 -14.91 -3.75 -7.72
C ARG A 72 -13.52 -3.46 -7.13
N LEU A 73 -12.57 -3.03 -7.96
CA LEU A 73 -11.21 -2.65 -7.52
C LEU A 73 -11.17 -1.22 -6.98
N VAL A 74 -12.08 -0.37 -7.44
CA VAL A 74 -12.22 1.03 -7.00
C VAL A 74 -13.67 1.33 -6.64
N THR A 75 -13.88 2.39 -5.88
CA THR A 75 -15.20 2.98 -5.59
C THR A 75 -15.24 4.41 -6.10
N CYS A 76 -16.43 4.86 -6.48
CA CYS A 76 -16.69 6.24 -6.93
C CYS A 76 -17.54 6.96 -5.88
N LEU A 77 -17.05 8.11 -5.42
CA LEU A 77 -17.74 9.04 -4.54
C LEU A 77 -18.17 10.24 -5.37
N SER A 78 -19.46 10.57 -5.34
CA SER A 78 -19.99 11.77 -5.97
C SER A 78 -20.00 12.91 -4.96
N GLN A 79 -19.27 13.98 -5.24
CA GLN A 79 -19.26 15.19 -4.41
C GLN A 79 -19.50 16.41 -5.31
N GLY A 80 -20.73 16.93 -5.25
CA GLY A 80 -21.19 17.97 -6.17
C GLY A 80 -21.10 17.51 -7.63
N ARG A 81 -20.45 18.33 -8.48
CA ARG A 81 -20.25 18.03 -9.91
C ARG A 81 -19.08 17.10 -10.20
N HIS A 82 -18.27 16.78 -9.20
CA HIS A 82 -17.04 16.00 -9.37
C HIS A 82 -17.24 14.56 -8.89
N ARG A 83 -16.63 13.63 -9.64
CA ARG A 83 -16.52 12.22 -9.26
C ARG A 83 -15.10 11.95 -8.79
N TYR A 84 -15.00 11.36 -7.61
CA TYR A 84 -13.75 10.99 -6.97
C TYR A 84 -13.65 9.48 -6.86
N TYR A 85 -12.47 8.93 -7.11
CA TYR A 85 -12.20 7.50 -7.15
C TYR A 85 -11.18 7.15 -6.08
N ARG A 86 -11.39 6.05 -5.37
CA ARG A 86 -10.44 5.48 -4.39
C ARG A 86 -10.42 3.97 -4.51
N LEU A 87 -9.41 3.31 -3.97
CA LEU A 87 -9.44 1.85 -3.83
C LEU A 87 -10.70 1.41 -3.08
N ALA A 88 -11.30 0.28 -3.49
CA ALA A 88 -12.54 -0.19 -2.90
C ALA A 88 -12.39 -0.55 -1.42
N GLY A 89 -11.21 -1.02 -1.02
CA GLY A 89 -10.89 -1.38 0.35
C GLY A 89 -9.41 -1.67 0.56
N SER A 90 -9.03 -1.93 1.81
CA SER A 90 -7.67 -2.29 2.20
C SER A 90 -7.24 -3.68 1.71
N ASP A 91 -8.20 -4.56 1.42
CA ASP A 91 -7.99 -5.84 0.76
C ASP A 91 -7.43 -5.67 -0.66
N ILE A 92 -7.93 -4.69 -1.43
CA ILE A 92 -7.39 -4.36 -2.75
C ILE A 92 -5.97 -3.80 -2.63
N ALA A 93 -5.71 -2.94 -1.64
CA ALA A 93 -4.35 -2.44 -1.39
C ALA A 93 -3.39 -3.61 -1.08
N ALA A 94 -3.78 -4.54 -0.21
CA ALA A 94 -2.98 -5.72 0.13
C ALA A 94 -2.75 -6.66 -1.08
N LEU A 95 -3.75 -6.80 -1.96
CA LEU A 95 -3.60 -7.53 -3.22
C LEU A 95 -2.54 -6.88 -4.12
N LEU A 96 -2.61 -5.55 -4.30
CA LEU A 96 -1.65 -4.81 -5.11
C LEU A 96 -0.23 -4.90 -4.53
N GLU A 97 -0.08 -4.80 -3.21
CA GLU A 97 1.19 -5.02 -2.52
C GLU A 97 1.74 -6.43 -2.81
N THR A 98 0.90 -7.46 -2.71
CA THR A 98 1.30 -8.85 -3.00
C THR A 98 1.71 -9.02 -4.46
N LEU A 99 0.98 -8.43 -5.41
CA LEU A 99 1.34 -8.45 -6.83
C LEU A 99 2.69 -7.78 -7.10
N MET A 100 2.98 -6.65 -6.43
CA MET A 100 4.29 -6.00 -6.52
C MET A 100 5.39 -6.93 -6.04
N VAL A 101 5.20 -7.62 -4.91
CA VAL A 101 6.13 -8.63 -4.38
C VAL A 101 6.40 -9.71 -5.42
N VAL A 102 5.37 -10.35 -5.96
CA VAL A 102 5.52 -11.43 -6.94
C VAL A 102 6.21 -10.93 -8.21
N SER A 103 5.90 -9.71 -8.67
CA SER A 103 6.49 -9.14 -9.88
C SER A 103 8.01 -8.91 -9.77
N VAL A 104 8.49 -8.54 -8.58
CA VAL A 104 9.91 -8.26 -8.30
C VAL A 104 10.77 -9.53 -8.30
N HIS A 105 10.20 -10.68 -7.96
CA HIS A 105 10.87 -11.98 -8.03
C HIS A 105 11.14 -12.46 -9.46
N SER A 106 10.51 -11.84 -10.47
CA SER A 106 10.66 -12.21 -11.89
C SER A 106 11.98 -11.73 -12.53
N GLY A 107 12.96 -11.30 -11.74
CA GLY A 107 14.36 -11.12 -12.17
C GLY A 107 14.68 -9.92 -13.07
N LYS A 108 13.70 -9.11 -13.49
CA LYS A 108 13.96 -7.90 -14.28
C LYS A 108 14.27 -6.70 -13.37
N THR A 109 15.45 -6.12 -13.55
CA THR A 109 15.82 -4.82 -12.98
C THR A 109 14.98 -3.76 -13.67
N LEU A 110 13.97 -3.24 -12.96
CA LEU A 110 13.20 -2.09 -13.42
C LEU A 110 14.02 -0.84 -13.06
N GLU A 111 14.39 -0.03 -14.05
CA GLU A 111 14.93 1.30 -13.76
C GLU A 111 13.86 2.14 -13.06
N THR A 112 14.13 2.55 -11.83
CA THR A 112 13.23 3.39 -11.05
C THR A 112 13.20 4.80 -11.63
N LYS A 113 12.10 5.13 -12.32
CA LYS A 113 11.77 6.49 -12.77
C LYS A 113 11.19 7.38 -11.66
N THR A 114 11.12 6.88 -10.43
CA THR A 114 10.57 7.61 -9.27
C THR A 114 11.43 8.83 -8.97
N PRO A 115 10.85 10.06 -8.96
CA PRO A 115 11.57 11.26 -8.57
C PRO A 115 12.22 11.12 -7.18
N SER A 116 13.39 11.73 -6.98
CA SER A 116 14.18 11.60 -5.75
C SER A 116 13.37 11.89 -4.47
N HIS A 117 12.54 12.93 -4.47
CA HIS A 117 11.72 13.29 -3.31
C HIS A 117 10.68 12.20 -2.94
N LEU A 118 10.13 11.47 -3.91
CA LEU A 118 9.22 10.34 -3.65
C LEU A 118 9.96 9.05 -3.26
N ARG A 119 11.27 8.97 -3.50
CA ARG A 119 12.11 7.86 -3.01
C ARG A 119 12.45 8.04 -1.53
N VAL A 120 12.77 9.26 -1.08
CA VAL A 120 13.12 9.54 0.32
C VAL A 120 12.00 9.11 1.28
N ALA A 121 10.81 9.69 1.13
CA ALA A 121 9.65 9.32 1.93
C ALA A 121 8.34 9.63 1.21
N ARG A 122 7.39 8.69 1.29
CA ARG A 122 6.05 8.84 0.72
C ARG A 122 5.03 8.05 1.51
N THR A 123 3.76 8.21 1.16
CA THR A 123 2.68 7.36 1.65
C THR A 123 2.53 6.16 0.71
N CYS A 124 2.59 4.93 1.26
CA CYS A 124 2.22 3.73 0.51
C CYS A 124 0.70 3.65 0.41
N TYR A 125 0.04 3.34 1.54
CA TYR A 125 -1.41 3.48 1.70
C TYR A 125 -1.82 4.39 2.83
N ASP A 126 -1.84 3.86 4.04
CA ASP A 126 -2.01 4.63 5.27
C ASP A 126 -0.75 4.63 6.14
N HIS A 127 0.36 4.17 5.55
CA HIS A 127 1.65 4.01 6.21
C HIS A 127 2.78 4.57 5.34
N MET A 128 3.91 4.85 5.99
CA MET A 128 5.08 5.45 5.35
C MET A 128 5.83 4.41 4.49
N ALA A 129 6.32 4.86 3.34
CA ALA A 129 7.16 4.16 2.38
C ALA A 129 8.35 5.06 1.98
N GLY A 130 9.26 4.52 1.16
CA GLY A 130 10.51 5.15 0.77
C GLY A 130 11.71 4.71 1.60
N GLU A 131 12.89 5.22 1.23
CA GLU A 131 14.19 4.92 1.83
C GLU A 131 14.16 5.02 3.36
N VAL A 132 13.51 6.06 3.90
CA VAL A 132 13.43 6.27 5.35
C VAL A 132 12.56 5.20 6.02
N ALA A 133 11.40 4.88 5.42
CA ALA A 133 10.50 3.86 5.99
C ALA A 133 11.14 2.47 5.96
N VAL A 134 11.88 2.17 4.88
CA VAL A 134 12.69 0.95 4.76
C VAL A 134 13.77 0.95 5.84
N GLY A 135 14.50 2.05 6.03
CA GLY A 135 15.53 2.18 7.08
C GLY A 135 14.98 1.89 8.48
N ILE A 136 13.86 2.51 8.83
CA ILE A 136 13.16 2.30 10.10
C ILE A 136 12.76 0.82 10.27
N TYR A 137 12.18 0.21 9.24
CA TYR A 137 11.76 -1.19 9.30
C TYR A 137 12.95 -2.14 9.51
N ASN A 138 14.06 -1.93 8.80
CA ASN A 138 15.27 -2.75 8.98
C ASN A 138 15.83 -2.67 10.39
N PHE A 139 15.83 -1.46 10.99
CA PHE A 139 16.22 -1.29 12.39
C PHE A 139 15.33 -2.12 13.32
N MET A 140 14.01 -1.94 13.22
CA MET A 140 13.04 -2.67 14.06
C MET A 140 13.16 -4.20 13.88
N PHE A 141 13.37 -4.66 12.65
CA PHE A 141 13.55 -6.08 12.35
C PHE A 141 14.83 -6.63 12.99
N LYS A 142 15.94 -5.90 12.87
CA LYS A 142 17.23 -6.26 13.49
C LYS A 142 17.15 -6.30 15.01
N GLU A 143 16.40 -5.39 15.61
CA GLU A 143 16.17 -5.33 17.06
C GLU A 143 15.10 -6.35 17.54
N GLY A 144 14.56 -7.19 16.67
CA GLY A 144 13.64 -8.26 17.04
C GLY A 144 12.23 -7.79 17.40
N TRP A 145 11.76 -6.69 16.82
CA TRP A 145 10.43 -6.13 17.11
C TRP A 145 9.29 -6.91 16.43
N PHE A 146 9.60 -7.79 15.48
CA PHE A 146 8.63 -8.57 14.74
C PHE A 146 8.88 -10.07 14.88
N SER A 147 7.88 -10.87 14.53
CA SER A 147 8.05 -12.29 14.21
C SER A 147 9.00 -12.47 13.01
N PRO A 148 9.61 -13.66 12.82
CA PRO A 148 10.53 -13.90 11.71
C PRO A 148 9.95 -13.64 10.31
N ASP A 149 8.63 -13.78 10.15
CA ASP A 149 7.90 -13.50 8.92
C ASP A 149 7.44 -12.03 8.79
N GLY A 150 7.70 -11.18 9.78
CA GLY A 150 7.38 -9.75 9.78
C GLY A 150 5.88 -9.42 9.92
N ASN A 151 5.01 -10.42 10.05
CA ASN A 151 3.56 -10.25 10.02
C ASN A 151 2.93 -9.99 11.39
N LEU A 152 3.69 -10.19 12.47
CA LEU A 152 3.25 -9.92 13.83
C LEU A 152 4.31 -9.13 14.58
N LEU A 153 3.86 -8.37 15.58
CA LEU A 153 4.77 -7.78 16.56
C LEU A 153 5.21 -8.84 17.57
N SER A 154 6.49 -8.83 17.91
CA SER A 154 6.99 -9.60 19.05
C SER A 154 6.55 -8.93 20.37
N PRO A 155 6.57 -9.64 21.51
CA PRO A 155 6.32 -9.01 22.81
C PRO A 155 7.24 -7.80 23.09
N MET A 156 8.49 -7.88 22.63
CA MET A 156 9.44 -6.77 22.71
C MET A 156 8.99 -5.60 21.82
N GLY A 157 8.60 -5.87 20.57
CA GLY A 157 8.10 -4.85 19.66
C GLY A 157 6.90 -4.13 20.23
N THR A 158 5.89 -4.85 20.74
CA THR A 158 4.72 -4.26 21.38
C THR A 158 5.10 -3.33 22.54
N LEU A 159 6.04 -3.75 23.40
CA LEU A 159 6.53 -2.92 24.50
C LEU A 159 7.22 -1.65 24.01
N GLN A 160 8.02 -1.73 22.94
CA GLN A 160 8.71 -0.57 22.38
C GLN A 160 7.75 0.42 21.72
N PHE A 161 6.75 -0.07 21.00
CA PHE A 161 5.65 0.77 20.48
C PHE A 161 4.93 1.51 21.61
N GLN A 162 4.59 0.81 22.69
CA GLN A 162 3.98 1.44 23.87
C GLN A 162 4.88 2.48 24.53
N LYS A 163 6.18 2.20 24.68
CA LYS A 163 7.16 3.16 25.23
C LYS A 163 7.32 4.42 24.38
N MET A 164 7.21 4.30 23.05
CA MET A 164 7.18 5.46 22.16
C MET A 164 5.88 6.26 22.26
N GLY A 165 4.82 5.69 22.84
CA GLY A 165 3.48 6.26 22.88
C GLY A 165 2.65 5.95 21.62
N VAL A 166 3.01 4.89 20.89
CA VAL A 166 2.30 4.44 19.69
C VAL A 166 1.34 3.33 20.08
N LEU A 167 0.04 3.63 20.01
CA LEU A 167 -1.01 2.68 20.35
C LEU A 167 -1.43 1.92 19.09
N ILE A 168 -1.36 0.60 19.15
CA ILE A 168 -1.87 -0.30 18.11
C ILE A 168 -3.09 -1.00 18.69
N ASP A 169 -4.22 -0.89 18.01
CA ASP A 169 -5.46 -1.54 18.43
C ASP A 169 -5.33 -3.07 18.31
N PRO A 170 -5.33 -3.81 19.43
CA PRO A 170 -5.22 -5.27 19.41
C PRO A 170 -6.48 -5.95 18.88
N ASN A 171 -7.62 -5.25 18.83
CA ASN A 171 -8.91 -5.79 18.38
C ASN A 171 -9.19 -5.50 16.90
N SER A 172 -8.26 -4.84 16.20
CA SER A 172 -8.41 -4.56 14.78
C SER A 172 -8.43 -5.85 13.98
N ARG A 173 -9.37 -5.96 13.03
CA ARG A 173 -9.39 -7.06 12.04
C ARG A 173 -8.23 -6.97 11.05
N ARG A 174 -7.47 -5.87 11.05
CA ARG A 174 -6.28 -5.69 10.22
C ARG A 174 -5.10 -6.44 10.86
N LYS A 175 -4.21 -6.98 10.03
CA LYS A 175 -2.91 -7.53 10.51
C LYS A 175 -2.18 -6.48 11.36
N SER A 176 -1.65 -6.90 12.51
CA SER A 176 -0.94 -5.99 13.43
C SER A 176 0.28 -5.35 12.78
N SER A 177 1.01 -6.11 11.97
CA SER A 177 2.07 -5.61 11.09
C SER A 177 2.06 -6.40 9.78
N CYS A 178 2.70 -5.87 8.75
CA CYS A 178 3.10 -6.66 7.60
C CYS A 178 4.38 -6.08 7.01
N ALA A 179 5.19 -6.95 6.40
CA ALA A 179 6.31 -6.55 5.57
C ALA A 179 5.76 -6.07 4.21
N CYS A 180 5.44 -4.77 4.12
CA CYS A 180 4.96 -4.17 2.88
C CYS A 180 6.15 -3.90 1.96
N LEU A 181 6.06 -4.27 0.68
CA LEU A 181 7.19 -4.09 -0.24
C LEU A 181 7.16 -2.69 -0.85
N ASP A 182 8.25 -1.96 -0.63
CA ASP A 182 8.47 -0.71 -1.32
C ASP A 182 8.88 -0.99 -2.77
N TRP A 183 8.07 -0.55 -3.74
CA TRP A 183 8.35 -0.79 -5.15
C TRP A 183 9.49 0.08 -5.72
N SER A 184 9.82 1.22 -5.10
CA SER A 184 10.99 2.03 -5.52
C SER A 184 12.27 1.46 -4.94
N GLU A 185 12.26 1.10 -3.65
CA GLU A 185 13.46 0.59 -2.96
C GLU A 185 13.65 -0.91 -3.13
N ARG A 186 12.62 -1.64 -3.59
CA ARG A 186 12.56 -3.11 -3.66
C ARG A 186 12.89 -3.77 -2.33
N ARG A 187 12.51 -3.12 -1.23
CA ARG A 187 12.78 -3.53 0.16
C ARG A 187 11.55 -3.39 1.02
N PHE A 188 11.46 -4.18 2.08
CA PHE A 188 10.31 -4.14 2.96
C PHE A 188 10.33 -2.90 3.87
N HIS A 189 9.15 -2.34 4.10
CA HIS A 189 8.84 -1.32 5.10
C HIS A 189 7.63 -1.76 5.92
N LEU A 190 7.35 -1.03 7.01
CA LEU A 190 6.28 -1.42 7.92
C LEU A 190 4.90 -1.03 7.37
N GLY A 191 4.08 -2.04 7.10
CA GLY A 191 2.64 -1.91 6.83
C GLY A 191 1.77 -2.42 7.98
N GLY A 192 0.46 -2.56 7.72
CA GLY A 192 -0.51 -3.05 8.70
C GLY A 192 -0.90 -2.01 9.75
N GLY A 193 -1.46 -2.47 10.88
CA GLY A 193 -1.87 -1.59 11.99
C GLY A 193 -0.71 -0.77 12.57
N ALA A 194 0.46 -1.40 12.73
CA ALA A 194 1.67 -0.78 13.25
C ALA A 194 2.23 0.30 12.31
N GLY A 195 2.24 0.03 11.00
CA GLY A 195 2.68 1.00 10.00
C GLY A 195 1.79 2.25 9.99
N ALA A 196 0.46 2.05 10.03
CA ALA A 196 -0.49 3.15 10.10
C ALA A 196 -0.38 3.94 11.41
N ALA A 197 -0.22 3.25 12.54
CA ALA A 197 -0.05 3.89 13.85
C ALA A 197 1.24 4.72 13.93
N LEU A 198 2.36 4.25 13.36
CA LEU A 198 3.59 5.04 13.29
C LEU A 198 3.44 6.27 12.40
N MET A 199 2.82 6.12 11.24
CA MET A 199 2.58 7.24 10.33
C MET A 199 1.82 8.37 11.04
N LEU A 200 0.73 8.02 11.72
CA LEU A 200 -0.05 8.96 12.52
C LEU A 200 0.76 9.57 13.66
N PHE A 201 1.55 8.77 14.37
CA PHE A 201 2.40 9.23 15.45
C PHE A 201 3.46 10.24 14.97
N PHE A 202 4.14 9.95 13.86
CA PHE A 202 5.14 10.85 13.29
C PHE A 202 4.52 12.18 12.85
N GLU A 203 3.32 12.13 12.27
CA GLU A 203 2.57 13.34 11.89
C GLU A 203 2.17 14.16 13.13
N GLN A 204 1.62 13.51 14.17
CA GLN A 204 1.22 14.18 15.42
C GLN A 204 2.40 14.82 16.16
N LYS A 205 3.59 14.22 16.07
CA LYS A 205 4.82 14.78 16.65
C LYS A 205 5.44 15.89 15.78
N GLY A 206 4.91 16.14 14.59
CA GLY A 206 5.47 17.08 13.61
C GLY A 206 6.83 16.65 13.07
N TRP A 207 7.11 15.34 13.09
CA TRP A 207 8.35 14.77 12.54
C TRP A 207 8.26 14.61 11.02
N ILE A 208 7.04 14.46 10.52
CA ILE A 208 6.75 14.43 9.10
C ILE A 208 5.60 15.37 8.77
N THR A 209 5.58 15.84 7.53
CA THR A 209 4.48 16.61 6.95
C THR A 209 4.07 15.96 5.64
N LYS A 210 2.79 15.62 5.50
CA LYS A 210 2.24 15.16 4.21
C LYS A 210 2.00 16.36 3.31
N ILE A 211 2.40 16.28 2.05
CA ILE A 211 2.03 17.30 1.08
C ILE A 211 0.60 17.00 0.58
N SER A 212 -0.29 17.99 0.68
CA SER A 212 -1.67 17.85 0.18
C SER A 212 -1.66 17.68 -1.34
N GLY A 213 -2.46 16.74 -1.85
CA GLY A 213 -2.49 16.38 -3.28
C GLY A 213 -1.37 15.45 -3.76
N TYR A 214 -0.29 15.27 -2.99
CA TYR A 214 0.84 14.40 -3.37
C TYR A 214 1.05 13.25 -2.37
N ARG A 215 1.67 12.16 -2.84
CA ARG A 215 2.10 11.04 -2.00
C ARG A 215 3.31 11.37 -1.14
N GLU A 216 3.98 12.48 -1.44
CA GLU A 216 5.20 12.91 -0.78
C GLU A 216 5.02 13.16 0.71
N VAL A 217 6.00 12.70 1.47
CA VAL A 217 6.11 12.92 2.91
C VAL A 217 7.43 13.63 3.14
N VAL A 218 7.36 14.85 3.67
CA VAL A 218 8.55 15.64 4.01
C VAL A 218 8.94 15.34 5.44
N ILE A 219 10.21 14.98 5.65
CA ILE A 219 10.77 14.78 6.99
C ILE A 219 11.28 16.11 7.50
N THR A 220 10.76 16.55 8.64
CA THR A 220 11.16 17.82 9.26
C THR A 220 12.52 17.67 9.94
N GLU A 221 13.20 18.78 10.23
CA GLU A 221 14.46 18.74 11.00
C GLU A 221 14.27 18.10 12.39
N LYS A 222 13.10 18.31 13.03
CA LYS A 222 12.73 17.60 14.27
C LYS A 222 12.62 16.09 14.04
N GLY A 223 12.06 15.68 12.90
CA GLY A 223 11.98 14.29 12.49
C GLY A 223 13.34 13.65 12.26
N LYS A 224 14.27 14.33 11.59
CA LYS A 224 15.65 13.84 11.39
C LYS A 224 16.33 13.52 12.72
N VAL A 225 16.26 14.45 13.69
CA VAL A 225 16.81 14.24 15.04
C VAL A 225 16.10 13.08 15.76
N ALA A 226 14.78 12.98 15.66
CA ALA A 226 14.02 11.91 16.30
C ALA A 226 14.32 10.52 15.71
N PHE A 227 14.43 10.41 14.39
CA PHE A 227 14.74 9.16 13.70
C PHE A 227 16.15 8.68 13.96
N LEU A 228 17.13 9.59 14.05
CA LEU A 228 18.47 9.25 14.50
C LEU A 228 18.45 8.69 15.94
N ARG A 229 17.71 9.32 16.84
CA ARG A 229 17.63 8.90 18.25
C ARG A 229 16.91 7.56 18.43
N LEU A 230 15.79 7.35 17.74
CA LEU A 230 14.91 6.19 17.98
C LEU A 230 15.24 4.98 17.11
N PHE A 231 15.72 5.21 15.89
CA PHE A 231 15.93 4.17 14.88
C PHE A 231 17.37 4.14 14.36
N GLN A 232 18.28 4.94 14.94
CA GLN A 232 19.67 5.05 14.50
C GLN A 232 19.80 5.35 13.00
N LEU A 233 18.85 6.12 12.47
CA LEU A 233 18.73 6.40 11.04
C LEU A 233 19.04 7.87 10.75
N THR A 234 20.09 8.09 9.96
CA THR A 234 20.42 9.40 9.41
C THR A 234 19.59 9.64 8.14
N VAL A 235 18.88 10.75 8.10
CA VAL A 235 18.10 11.19 6.94
C VAL A 235 18.75 12.47 6.40
N ASN A 236 19.23 12.41 5.16
CA ASN A 236 19.87 13.54 4.50
C ASN A 236 18.83 14.54 3.98
#